data_AF-A0A1G8MGU1-F1
#
_entry.id   AF-A0A1G8MGU1-F1
#
_cell.length_a   1.000
_cell.length_b   1.000
_cell.length_c   1.000
_cell.angle_alpha   90.00
_cell.angle_beta   90.00
_cell.angle_gamma   90.00
#
_symmetry.space_group_name_H-M   'P 1'
#
loop_
_entity.id
_entity.type
_entity.pdbx_description
1 polymer ?
#
loop_
_entity_poly.entity_id
_entity_poly.type
_entity_poly.pdbx_seq_one_letter_code
_entity_poly.pdbx_strand_id
1 'polypeptide(L)' 'MAFLTASASDHTTSGSAFGRFFSAIGNALVAIGEANPRLRRVEALQRLSDEQLAARGLKREDIVRHVFRDVFYL' A
#
# COMPACT_ATOMS: atom_id res chain seq x y z
N MET A 1 9.04 -53.85 -18.68
CA MET A 1 7.93 -52.89 -18.80
C MET A 1 8.25 -51.72 -17.87
N ALA A 2 8.86 -50.66 -18.39
CA ALA A 2 9.27 -49.51 -17.59
C ALA A 2 8.06 -48.60 -17.32
N PHE A 3 7.72 -48.39 -16.06
CA PHE A 3 6.76 -47.37 -15.66
C PHE A 3 7.47 -46.02 -15.72
N LEU A 4 7.20 -45.24 -16.75
CA LEU A 4 7.57 -43.84 -16.83
C LEU A 4 6.69 -43.07 -15.84
N THR A 5 7.30 -42.63 -14.74
CA THR A 5 6.69 -41.70 -13.79
C THR A 5 6.36 -40.39 -14.52
N ALA A 6 5.10 -39.98 -14.43
CA ALA A 6 4.66 -38.68 -14.87
C ALA A 6 5.19 -37.63 -13.88
N SER A 7 6.03 -36.70 -14.34
CA SER A 7 6.42 -35.53 -13.55
C SER A 7 6.89 -34.42 -14.46
N ALA A 8 5.99 -33.49 -14.73
CA ALA A 8 6.21 -32.04 -14.71
C ALA A 8 5.07 -31.39 -15.50
N SER A 9 3.96 -31.10 -14.81
CA SER A 9 3.11 -30.00 -15.23
C SER A 9 3.93 -28.74 -15.00
N ASP A 10 4.76 -28.36 -15.96
CA ASP A 10 5.39 -27.05 -16.00
C ASP A 10 4.26 -26.03 -16.09
N HIS A 11 3.82 -25.56 -14.93
CA HIS A 11 2.92 -24.43 -14.79
C HIS A 11 3.71 -23.18 -15.14
N THR A 12 4.10 -23.08 -16.41
CA THR A 12 4.68 -21.88 -16.99
C THR A 12 3.52 -20.90 -17.07
N THR A 13 3.25 -20.21 -15.97
CA THR A 13 2.41 -19.03 -15.96
C THR A 13 3.13 -18.00 -16.82
N SER A 14 2.94 -18.11 -18.13
CA SER A 14 3.12 -17.01 -19.06
C SER A 14 2.05 -15.99 -18.68
N GLY A 15 2.33 -15.23 -17.62
CA GLY A 15 1.51 -14.09 -17.25
C GLY A 15 1.50 -13.18 -18.46
N SER A 16 0.33 -13.06 -19.09
CA SER A 16 0.15 -12.25 -20.30
C SER A 16 0.79 -10.88 -20.08
N ALA A 17 1.33 -10.27 -21.15
CA ALA A 17 1.95 -8.94 -21.05
C ALA A 17 1.04 -7.92 -20.30
N PHE A 18 -0.29 -8.09 -20.42
CA PHE A 18 -1.30 -7.38 -19.65
C PHE A 18 -1.26 -7.67 -18.15
N GLY A 19 -1.17 -8.93 -17.73
CA GLY A 19 -0.99 -9.29 -16.32
C GLY A 19 0.25 -8.64 -15.70
N ARG A 20 1.38 -8.64 -16.42
CA ARG A 20 2.63 -8.01 -15.96
C ARG A 20 2.49 -6.48 -15.86
N PHE A 21 1.79 -5.84 -16.79
CA PHE A 21 1.49 -4.41 -16.76
C PHE A 21 0.65 -4.02 -15.54
N PHE A 22 -0.46 -4.72 -15.28
CA PHE A 22 -1.30 -4.44 -14.11
C PHE A 22 -0.60 -4.76 -12.79
N SER A 23 0.18 -5.84 -12.72
CA SER A 23 1.02 -6.12 -11.55
C SER A 23 2.06 -5.03 -11.31
N ALA A 24 2.69 -4.48 -12.36
CA ALA A 24 3.64 -3.38 -12.23
C ALA A 24 2.97 -2.10 -11.72
N ILE A 25 1.77 -1.76 -12.21
CA ILE A 25 0.98 -0.63 -11.70
C ILE A 25 0.59 -0.85 -10.24
N GLY A 26 0.09 -2.04 -9.90
CA GLY A 26 -0.26 -2.38 -8.52
C GLY A 26 0.93 -2.27 -7.58
N ASN A 27 2.08 -2.82 -7.97
CA ASN A 27 3.32 -2.70 -7.21
C ASN A 27 3.81 -1.25 -7.12
N ALA A 28 3.63 -0.43 -8.16
CA ALA A 28 3.95 1.00 -8.11
C ALA A 28 3.03 1.75 -7.14
N LEU A 29 1.73 1.45 -7.11
CA LEU A 29 0.79 2.03 -6.14
C LEU A 29 1.12 1.60 -4.71
N VAL A 30 1.48 0.34 -4.49
CA VAL A 30 1.95 -0.17 -3.19
C VAL A 30 3.25 0.52 -2.80
N ALA A 31 4.22 0.64 -3.70
CA ALA A 31 5.47 1.35 -3.44
C ALA A 31 5.24 2.84 -3.16
N ILE A 32 4.30 3.50 -3.84
CA ILE A 32 3.88 4.88 -3.52
C ILE A 32 3.25 4.95 -2.14
N GLY A 33 2.45 3.94 -1.74
CA GLY A 33 1.87 3.84 -0.41
C GLY A 33 2.91 3.61 0.69
N GLU A 34 3.83 2.66 0.48
CA GLU A 34 4.91 2.28 1.39
C GLU A 34 5.99 3.37 1.51
N ALA A 35 6.30 4.05 0.42
CA ALA A 35 7.30 5.11 0.37
C ALA A 35 6.78 6.47 0.87
N ASN A 36 5.49 6.60 1.23
CA ASN A 36 4.97 7.86 1.71
C ASN A 36 5.09 7.96 3.24
N PRO A 37 6.14 8.61 3.78
CA PRO A 37 6.26 8.85 5.23
C PRO A 37 5.05 9.60 5.80
N ARG A 38 4.29 10.30 4.94
CA ARG A 38 3.04 10.96 5.30
C ARG A 38 1.92 9.96 5.63
N LEU A 39 1.77 8.86 4.89
CA LEU A 39 0.75 7.84 5.22
C LEU A 39 1.03 7.17 6.57
N ARG A 40 2.30 6.84 6.84
CA ARG A 40 2.71 6.34 8.16
C ARG A 40 2.38 7.34 9.28
N ARG A 41 2.48 8.63 9.01
CA ARG A 41 2.12 9.70 9.96
C ARG A 41 0.60 9.77 10.17
N VAL A 42 -0.20 9.61 9.12
CA VAL A 42 -1.67 9.49 9.25
C VAL A 42 -2.02 8.28 10.12
N GLU A 43 -1.49 7.10 9.82
CA GLU A 43 -1.75 5.90 10.63
C GLU A 43 -1.32 6.07 12.08
N ALA A 44 -0.15 6.66 12.33
CA ALA A 44 0.33 6.92 13.69
C ALA A 44 -0.62 7.83 14.46
N LEU A 45 -1.19 8.86 13.82
CA LEU A 45 -2.19 9.74 14.42
C LEU A 45 -3.54 9.03 14.58
N GLN A 46 -3.96 8.18 13.64
CA GLN A 46 -5.20 7.43 13.75
C GLN A 46 -5.19 6.38 14.88
N ARG A 47 -4.01 5.87 15.25
CA ARG A 47 -3.85 4.96 16.40
C ARG A 47 -4.02 5.65 17.76
N LEU A 48 -4.01 6.99 17.83
CA LEU A 48 -4.22 7.74 19.07
C LEU A 48 -5.72 7.84 19.41
N SER A 49 -6.05 7.91 20.70
CA SER A 49 -7.42 8.20 21.16
C SER A 49 -7.81 9.65 20.90
N ASP A 50 -9.11 9.97 20.93
CA ASP A 50 -9.59 11.33 20.69
C ASP A 50 -9.09 12.32 21.74
N GLU A 51 -8.93 11.89 23.00
CA GLU A 51 -8.33 12.71 24.06
C GLU A 51 -6.86 13.05 23.77
N GLN A 52 -6.10 12.08 23.26
CA GLN A 52 -4.69 12.28 22.90
C GLN A 52 -4.55 13.15 21.64
N LEU A 53 -5.49 13.06 20.71
CA LEU A 53 -5.57 13.96 19.56
C LEU A 53 -5.93 15.38 20.01
N ALA A 54 -6.91 15.53 20.91
CA ALA A 54 -7.31 16.82 21.47
C ALA A 54 -6.18 17.50 22.27
N ALA A 55 -5.40 16.74 23.05
CA ALA A 55 -4.20 17.23 23.73
C ALA A 55 -3.14 17.78 22.76
N ARG A 56 -3.16 17.32 21.51
CA ARG A 56 -2.30 17.81 20.41
C ARG A 56 -2.98 18.90 19.56
N GLY A 57 -4.19 19.33 19.94
CA GLY A 57 -4.98 20.31 19.19
C GLY A 57 -5.49 19.78 17.85
N LEU A 58 -5.63 18.45 17.70
CA LEU A 58 -6.08 17.80 16.48
C LEU A 58 -7.43 17.13 16.67
N LYS A 59 -8.29 17.21 15.65
CA LYS A 59 -9.49 16.38 15.53
C LYS A 59 -9.19 15.22 14.59
N ARG A 60 -9.88 14.07 14.79
CA ARG A 60 -9.68 12.88 13.96
C ARG A 60 -9.97 13.14 12.47
N GLU A 61 -11.00 13.93 12.19
CA GLU A 61 -11.35 14.39 10.83
C GLU A 61 -10.30 15.29 10.18
N ASP A 62 -9.52 16.03 10.97
CA ASP A 62 -8.50 16.96 10.50
C ASP A 62 -7.12 16.29 10.28
N ILE A 63 -6.94 15.01 10.65
CA ILE A 63 -5.64 14.31 10.56
C ILE A 63 -5.08 14.37 9.14
N VAL A 64 -5.90 14.06 8.14
CA VAL A 64 -5.46 14.05 6.73
C VAL A 64 -5.08 15.46 6.30
N ARG A 65 -5.93 16.46 6.59
CA ARG A 65 -5.63 17.86 6.26
C ARG A 65 -4.36 18.36 6.95
N HIS A 66 -4.14 17.97 8.19
CA HIS A 66 -2.95 18.33 8.96
C HIS A 66 -1.67 17.70 8.39
N VAL A 67 -1.70 16.41 8.06
CA VAL A 67 -0.53 15.68 7.56
C VAL A 67 -0.14 16.08 6.14
N PHE A 68 -1.11 16.47 5.31
CA PHE A 68 -0.89 16.88 3.92
C PHE A 68 -0.96 18.40 3.71
N ARG A 69 -1.02 19.21 4.78
CA ARG A 69 -1.10 20.67 4.66
C ARG A 69 0.04 21.24 3.80
N ASP A 70 1.20 20.61 3.86
CA ASP A 70 2.42 20.95 3.13
C ASP A 70 2.37 20.65 1.61
N VAL A 71 1.37 19.90 1.15
CA VAL A 71 1.15 19.58 -0.27
C VAL A 71 0.11 20.49 -0.92
N PHE A 72 -0.83 21.00 -0.13
CA PHE A 72 -1.99 21.76 -0.62
C PHE A 72 -1.79 23.28 -0.66
N TYR A 73 -0.60 23.80 -0.34
CA TYR A 73 -0.30 25.22 -0.56
C TYR A 73 0.03 25.47 -2.05
N LEU A 74 -1.01 25.82 -2.82
CA LEU A 74 -0.96 26.54 -4.09
C LEU A 74 -1.18 28.04 -3.83
#